data_AF-A0A976KZ65-F1
#
_entry.id   AF-A0A976KZ65-F1
#
_cell.length_a   1.000
_cell.length_b   1.000
_cell.length_c   1.000
_cell.angle_alpha   90.00
_cell.angle_beta   90.00
_cell.angle_gamma   90.00
#
_symmetry.space_group_name_H-M   'P 1'
#
loop_
_entity.id
_entity.type
_entity.pdbx_description
1 polymer ?
#
loop_
_entity_poly.entity_id
_entity_poly.type
_entity_poly.pdbx_seq_one_letter_code
_entity_poly.pdbx_strand_id
1 'polypeptide(L)'
;MEKPNFSGENKKLVKMYDVPGQDKISEHSFLRYLREKENFQEAIQKSALSSTIESPETIHLREIETNAGIARQHEFEKKAGGISIDDIPQFIRKGLLQNKNQPDNQKSYVESIGNARDEVRASLLLDAFDIENEEVELACVKAISNIPKKERTKLIRVGLSKESFRVKKASVAMIRYAPEELRAKMILLGLSDRNIELAKIYAKVIYCVQEEKDKRNLFEIAKQKLGNALVEPPLYDDADISDERFLRKDFVKTGSRVTLIGGELKDKVIFRHITPEAFRSWQEAYDNHDIWKRAGFDYVPIEPIVSFHQTKDGLVDVASGVLDISFGDWKKMSRDFSIELDKERSKIIRVLREAGITHGHAHEDNFCLRFFRKANGVVDYQKKPRIYLIDFDRAISPK
;
A
#
# COMPACT_ATOMS: atom_id res chain seq x y z
N MET A 1 -28.73 -5.40 34.06
CA MET A 1 -28.30 -4.16 33.38
C MET A 1 -29.45 -3.70 32.53
N GLU A 2 -30.08 -2.58 32.91
CA GLU A 2 -31.10 -1.95 32.07
C GLU A 2 -30.48 -1.54 30.72
N LYS A 3 -31.19 -1.82 29.63
CA LYS A 3 -30.78 -1.33 28.31
C LYS A 3 -30.86 0.19 28.34
N PRO A 4 -29.81 0.94 27.94
CA PRO A 4 -29.88 2.39 27.91
C PRO A 4 -31.04 2.83 27.01
N ASN A 5 -31.79 3.85 27.44
CA ASN A 5 -32.89 4.40 26.66
C ASN A 5 -32.33 5.49 25.72
N PHE A 6 -32.53 5.33 24.41
CA PHE A 6 -31.79 6.09 23.38
C PHE A 6 -32.65 7.19 22.72
N SER A 7 -32.12 8.43 22.67
CA SER A 7 -32.74 9.54 21.93
C SER A 7 -32.56 9.42 20.41
N GLY A 8 -33.38 10.11 19.62
CA GLY A 8 -33.32 10.09 18.15
C GLY A 8 -32.07 10.76 17.56
N GLU A 9 -31.38 11.61 18.31
CA GLU A 9 -30.21 12.37 17.88
C GLU A 9 -28.95 11.49 17.83
N ASN A 10 -28.74 10.65 18.85
CA ASN A 10 -27.64 9.69 18.89
C ASN A 10 -27.67 8.73 17.68
N LYS A 11 -28.87 8.29 17.27
CA LYS A 11 -29.03 7.44 16.08
C LYS A 11 -28.61 8.13 14.77
N LYS A 12 -28.75 9.45 14.66
CA LYS A 12 -28.30 10.20 13.47
C LYS A 12 -26.78 10.37 13.47
N LEU A 13 -26.19 10.62 14.64
CA LEU A 13 -24.74 10.72 14.79
C LEU A 13 -24.05 9.40 14.46
N VAL A 14 -24.51 8.28 15.02
CA VAL A 14 -23.97 6.95 14.70
C VAL A 14 -23.97 6.69 13.20
N LYS A 15 -25.05 7.07 12.50
CA LYS A 15 -25.12 6.95 11.03
C LYS A 15 -24.08 7.76 10.26
N MET A 16 -23.63 8.91 10.77
CA MET A 16 -22.58 9.72 10.15
C MET A 16 -21.21 9.04 10.25
N TYR A 17 -21.00 8.26 11.30
CA TYR A 17 -19.77 7.51 11.55
C TYR A 17 -19.83 6.08 11.03
N ASP A 18 -21.01 5.54 10.69
CA ASP A 18 -21.17 4.23 10.09
C ASP A 18 -20.38 4.11 8.77
N VAL A 19 -19.45 3.15 8.75
CA VAL A 19 -18.64 2.78 7.58
C VAL A 19 -19.34 1.63 6.85
N PRO A 20 -19.83 1.83 5.61
CA PRO A 20 -20.57 0.80 4.89
C PRO A 20 -19.75 -0.48 4.74
N GLY A 21 -20.37 -1.61 5.09
CA GLY A 21 -19.77 -2.93 4.92
C GLY A 21 -18.67 -3.29 5.91
N GLN A 22 -18.34 -2.45 6.89
CA GLN A 22 -17.72 -2.93 8.13
C GLN A 22 -18.84 -3.41 9.08
N ASP A 23 -18.45 -4.05 10.17
CA ASP A 23 -19.33 -4.08 11.34
C ASP A 23 -19.80 -2.65 11.58
N LYS A 24 -21.12 -2.45 11.71
CA LYS A 24 -21.67 -1.14 12.06
C LYS A 24 -20.85 -0.62 13.22
N ILE A 25 -20.52 0.68 13.23
CA ILE A 25 -19.96 1.23 14.46
C ILE A 25 -21.01 0.95 15.50
N SER A 26 -20.68 -0.03 16.35
CA SER A 26 -21.64 -0.46 17.32
C SER A 26 -21.87 0.75 18.20
N GLU A 27 -23.10 0.95 18.61
CA GLU A 27 -23.39 1.99 19.59
C GLU A 27 -22.44 1.87 20.79
N HIS A 28 -22.04 0.64 21.13
CA HIS A 28 -20.99 0.35 22.09
C HIS A 28 -19.61 0.97 21.74
N SER A 29 -19.11 0.81 20.52
CA SER A 29 -17.85 1.41 20.05
C SER A 29 -17.93 2.94 20.04
N PHE A 30 -19.04 3.51 19.58
CA PHE A 30 -19.24 4.97 19.59
C PHE A 30 -19.30 5.53 21.02
N LEU A 31 -20.02 4.88 21.93
CA LEU A 31 -20.08 5.27 23.34
C LEU A 31 -18.73 5.10 24.04
N ARG A 32 -17.96 4.07 23.67
CA ARG A 32 -16.58 3.89 24.16
C ARG A 32 -15.71 5.06 23.73
N TYR A 33 -15.74 5.43 22.45
CA TYR A 33 -15.05 6.60 21.92
C TYR A 33 -15.43 7.89 22.67
N LEU A 34 -16.73 8.15 22.87
CA LEU A 34 -17.19 9.34 23.61
C LEU A 34 -16.66 9.36 25.06
N ARG A 35 -16.66 8.22 25.74
CA ARG A 35 -16.15 8.10 27.12
C ARG A 35 -14.64 8.33 27.19
N GLU A 36 -13.88 7.77 26.25
CA GLU A 36 -12.43 7.97 26.16
C GLU A 36 -12.09 9.44 25.86
N LYS A 37 -12.92 10.12 25.06
CA LYS A 37 -12.82 11.56 24.78
C LYS A 37 -12.96 12.44 26.01
N GLU A 38 -13.96 12.21 26.85
CA GLU A 38 -14.14 12.96 28.09
C GLU A 38 -12.89 12.83 29.00
N ASN A 39 -12.41 11.59 29.19
CA ASN A 39 -11.22 11.32 30.00
C ASN A 39 -9.95 11.99 29.43
N PHE A 40 -9.78 12.01 28.11
CA PHE A 40 -8.62 12.61 27.46
C PHE A 40 -8.61 14.13 27.57
N GLN A 41 -9.78 14.78 27.43
CA GLN A 41 -9.91 16.22 27.63
C GLN A 41 -9.55 16.62 29.07
N GLU A 42 -9.97 15.84 30.06
CA GLU A 42 -9.58 16.04 31.46
C GLU A 42 -8.06 15.87 31.68
N ALA A 43 -7.44 14.88 31.03
CA ALA A 43 -6.01 14.64 31.13
C ALA A 43 -5.18 15.79 30.54
N ILE A 44 -5.57 16.33 29.37
CA ILE A 44 -4.92 17.49 28.76
C ILE A 44 -5.07 18.73 29.63
N GLN A 45 -6.26 18.99 30.18
CA GLN A 45 -6.46 20.14 31.07
C GLN A 45 -5.56 20.03 32.31
N LYS A 46 -5.41 18.83 32.89
CA LYS A 46 -4.52 18.57 34.03
C LYS A 46 -3.03 18.72 33.66
N SER A 47 -2.61 18.31 32.47
CA SER A 47 -1.22 18.42 32.02
C SER A 47 -0.84 19.84 31.60
N ALA A 48 -1.76 20.60 30.99
CA ALA A 48 -1.55 22.00 30.61
C ALA A 48 -1.35 22.94 31.82
N LEU A 49 -1.76 22.50 33.01
CA LEU A 49 -1.51 23.17 34.30
C LEU A 49 -0.13 22.85 34.90
N SER A 50 0.68 21.98 34.29
CA SER A 50 1.82 21.33 34.98
C SER A 50 3.18 21.31 34.25
N SER A 51 3.42 22.00 33.13
CA SER A 51 4.78 21.96 32.54
C SER A 51 5.24 23.22 31.81
N THR A 52 6.22 23.86 32.43
CA THR A 52 7.34 24.57 31.79
C THR A 52 8.45 23.56 31.45
N ILE A 53 9.18 23.85 30.37
CA ILE A 53 10.47 23.27 29.90
C ILE A 53 10.35 22.19 28.82
N GLU A 54 10.71 22.60 27.60
CA GLU A 54 11.29 21.75 26.56
C GLU A 54 12.81 22.02 26.47
N SER A 55 13.58 21.00 26.11
CA SER A 55 14.88 21.16 25.44
C SER A 55 15.12 20.00 24.46
N PRO A 56 15.89 20.22 23.37
CA PRO A 56 15.74 19.48 22.12
C PRO A 56 16.81 18.40 21.85
N GLU A 57 16.31 17.32 21.27
CA GLU A 57 16.82 16.55 20.11
C GLU A 57 18.26 16.01 20.05
N THR A 58 18.33 14.69 19.87
CA THR A 58 19.46 13.98 19.24
C THR A 58 18.95 13.32 17.96
N ILE A 59 19.39 13.82 16.79
CA ILE A 59 19.25 13.15 15.48
C ILE A 59 20.65 12.82 14.97
N HIS A 60 21.04 11.54 15.01
CA HIS A 60 22.09 11.03 14.15
C HIS A 60 21.95 9.52 13.98
N LEU A 61 21.64 9.08 12.76
CA LEU A 61 22.05 7.81 12.13
C LEU A 61 21.12 7.51 10.93
N ARG A 62 21.47 8.01 9.73
CA ARG A 62 21.04 7.44 8.43
C ARG A 62 22.01 7.88 7.33
N GLU A 63 23.21 7.31 7.34
CA GLU A 63 24.12 7.29 6.17
C GLU A 63 24.93 5.99 6.14
N ILE A 64 24.27 4.84 6.05
CA ILE A 64 24.92 3.60 5.59
C ILE A 64 23.88 2.80 4.80
N GLU A 65 23.67 3.15 3.53
CA GLU A 65 23.14 2.19 2.54
C GLU A 65 23.33 2.60 1.07
N THR A 66 24.15 3.61 0.77
CA THR A 66 24.39 4.07 -0.62
C THR A 66 25.80 3.73 -1.14
N ASN A 67 26.73 3.30 -0.29
CA ASN A 67 28.14 3.12 -0.68
C ASN A 67 28.53 1.68 -1.09
N ALA A 68 27.68 0.68 -0.86
CA ALA A 68 28.00 -0.73 -1.19
C ALA A 68 27.72 -1.10 -2.66
N GLY A 69 26.88 -0.36 -3.37
CA GLY A 69 26.60 -0.58 -4.80
C GLY A 69 27.68 0.03 -5.71
N ILE A 70 28.14 1.23 -5.37
CA ILE A 70 29.14 1.98 -6.15
C ILE A 70 30.52 1.30 -6.09
N ALA A 71 30.92 0.78 -4.92
CA ALA A 71 32.18 0.06 -4.76
C ALA A 71 32.25 -1.25 -5.57
N ARG A 72 31.10 -1.91 -5.81
CA ARG A 72 31.03 -3.20 -6.55
C ARG A 72 31.02 -2.99 -8.06
N GLN A 73 30.37 -1.94 -8.56
CA GLN A 73 30.51 -1.53 -9.96
C GLN A 73 31.95 -1.16 -10.29
N HIS A 74 32.64 -0.48 -9.35
CA HIS A 74 34.05 -0.16 -9.48
C HIS A 74 34.97 -1.40 -9.48
N GLU A 75 34.61 -2.51 -8.82
CA GLU A 75 35.37 -3.77 -8.83
C GLU A 75 35.10 -4.62 -10.10
N PHE A 76 33.93 -4.48 -10.72
CA PHE A 76 33.69 -4.97 -12.07
C PHE A 76 34.51 -4.14 -13.08
N GLU A 77 34.52 -2.81 -13.00
CA GLU A 77 35.30 -1.92 -13.87
C GLU A 77 36.82 -2.11 -13.72
N LYS A 78 37.36 -2.06 -12.49
CA LYS A 78 38.12 -3.18 -11.90
C LYS A 78 38.76 -4.26 -12.78
N LYS A 79 38.01 -5.36 -12.87
CA LYS A 79 38.35 -6.66 -13.47
C LYS A 79 38.02 -6.72 -14.97
N ALA A 80 37.10 -5.88 -15.44
CA ALA A 80 36.66 -5.76 -16.83
C ALA A 80 37.42 -4.69 -17.61
N GLY A 81 38.16 -3.81 -16.93
CA GLY A 81 39.08 -2.82 -17.51
C GLY A 81 40.22 -3.53 -18.25
N GLY A 82 39.95 -3.95 -19.48
CA GLY A 82 40.84 -4.76 -20.30
C GLY A 82 40.16 -5.94 -21.00
N ILE A 83 38.91 -6.27 -20.65
CA ILE A 83 38.13 -7.31 -21.33
C ILE A 83 37.47 -6.68 -22.56
N SER A 84 37.70 -7.29 -23.74
CA SER A 84 37.02 -6.87 -24.96
C SER A 84 35.50 -7.01 -24.78
N ILE A 85 34.72 -6.11 -25.39
CA ILE A 85 33.25 -6.21 -25.38
C ILE A 85 32.75 -7.56 -25.88
N ASP A 86 33.54 -8.22 -26.73
CA ASP A 86 33.27 -9.56 -27.28
C ASP A 86 33.47 -10.70 -26.27
N ASP A 87 34.30 -10.48 -25.24
CA ASP A 87 34.63 -11.46 -24.21
C ASP A 87 33.72 -11.35 -22.97
N ILE A 88 33.04 -10.21 -22.79
CA ILE A 88 32.07 -9.96 -21.70
C ILE A 88 31.06 -11.11 -21.54
N PRO A 89 30.44 -11.67 -22.60
CA PRO A 89 29.46 -12.75 -22.45
C PRO A 89 30.06 -14.02 -21.86
N GLN A 90 31.28 -14.38 -22.26
CA GLN A 90 31.98 -15.55 -21.71
C GLN A 90 32.38 -15.31 -20.26
N PHE A 91 32.86 -14.11 -19.95
CA PHE A 91 33.20 -13.70 -18.59
C PHE A 91 31.99 -13.81 -17.65
N ILE A 92 30.84 -13.29 -18.06
CA ILE A 92 29.59 -13.36 -17.28
C ILE A 92 29.18 -14.82 -17.05
N ARG A 93 29.13 -15.66 -18.10
CA ARG A 93 28.77 -17.09 -17.96
C ARG A 93 29.70 -17.83 -17.02
N LYS A 94 31.01 -17.61 -17.14
CA LYS A 94 32.00 -18.21 -16.27
C LYS A 94 31.79 -17.76 -14.82
N GLY A 95 31.54 -16.47 -14.60
CA GLY A 95 31.20 -15.91 -13.29
C GLY A 95 29.97 -16.57 -12.67
N LEU A 96 28.88 -16.66 -13.42
CA LEU A 96 27.64 -17.31 -13.01
C LEU A 96 27.86 -18.79 -12.60
N LEU A 97 28.64 -19.54 -13.39
CA LEU A 97 28.92 -20.96 -13.17
C LEU A 97 29.92 -21.23 -12.02
N GLN A 98 30.92 -20.37 -11.84
CA GLN A 98 31.96 -20.58 -10.82
C GLN A 98 31.50 -20.17 -9.42
N ASN A 99 30.47 -19.33 -9.32
CA ASN A 99 29.97 -18.77 -8.06
C ASN A 99 28.66 -19.43 -7.59
N LYS A 100 28.44 -20.72 -7.89
CA LYS A 100 27.18 -21.45 -7.58
C LYS A 100 26.72 -21.35 -6.13
N ASN A 101 27.64 -21.23 -5.19
CA ASN A 101 27.34 -21.13 -3.75
C ASN A 101 27.46 -19.70 -3.22
N GLN A 102 27.54 -18.71 -4.09
CA GLN A 102 27.73 -17.29 -3.76
C GLN A 102 26.69 -16.44 -4.51
N PRO A 103 25.42 -16.44 -4.08
CA PRO A 103 24.33 -15.73 -4.77
C PRO A 103 24.62 -14.24 -4.97
N ASP A 104 25.29 -13.58 -4.02
CA ASP A 104 25.64 -12.15 -4.14
C ASP A 104 26.63 -11.89 -5.29
N ASN A 105 27.57 -12.81 -5.51
CA ASN A 105 28.47 -12.73 -6.66
C ASN A 105 27.70 -12.97 -7.95
N GLN A 106 26.80 -13.97 -7.98
CA GLN A 106 25.96 -14.25 -9.15
C GLN A 106 25.06 -13.06 -9.50
N LYS A 107 24.44 -12.39 -8.52
CA LYS A 107 23.68 -11.15 -8.72
C LYS A 107 24.53 -10.06 -9.40
N SER A 108 25.76 -9.87 -8.94
CA SER A 108 26.68 -8.88 -9.52
C SER A 108 26.97 -9.17 -11.01
N TYR A 109 27.08 -10.45 -11.39
CA TYR A 109 27.20 -10.85 -12.79
C TYR A 109 25.91 -10.63 -13.59
N VAL A 110 24.73 -10.83 -12.99
CA VAL A 110 23.44 -10.50 -13.62
C VAL A 110 23.33 -9.00 -13.89
N GLU A 111 23.69 -8.15 -12.93
CA GLU A 111 23.70 -6.69 -13.08
C GLU A 111 24.64 -6.26 -14.21
N SER A 112 25.75 -6.97 -14.36
CA SER A 112 26.75 -6.71 -15.41
C SER A 112 26.31 -7.08 -16.83
N ILE A 113 25.17 -7.80 -17.00
CA ILE A 113 24.62 -8.12 -18.33
C ILE A 113 24.31 -6.85 -19.13
N GLY A 114 23.99 -5.74 -18.45
CA GLY A 114 23.80 -4.43 -19.10
C GLY A 114 25.02 -3.95 -19.89
N ASN A 115 26.22 -4.44 -19.58
CA ASN A 115 27.47 -4.05 -20.26
C ASN A 115 27.76 -4.87 -21.53
N ALA A 116 27.05 -5.98 -21.75
CA ALA A 116 27.20 -6.79 -22.96
C ALA A 116 26.48 -6.16 -24.16
N ARG A 117 26.79 -6.63 -25.38
CA ARG A 117 26.05 -6.24 -26.61
C ARG A 117 24.58 -6.64 -26.54
N ASP A 118 23.69 -5.80 -27.06
CA ASP A 118 22.24 -5.99 -27.04
C ASP A 118 21.79 -7.38 -27.53
N GLU A 119 22.40 -7.89 -28.61
CA GLU A 119 22.08 -9.19 -29.21
C GLU A 119 22.28 -10.41 -28.29
N VAL A 120 23.16 -10.31 -27.28
CA VAL A 120 23.48 -11.43 -26.39
C VAL A 120 22.85 -11.30 -25.00
N ARG A 121 22.40 -10.09 -24.60
CA ARG A 121 21.90 -9.84 -23.23
C ARG A 121 20.76 -10.77 -22.84
N ALA A 122 19.81 -11.00 -23.74
CA ALA A 122 18.67 -11.88 -23.47
C ALA A 122 19.10 -13.34 -23.24
N SER A 123 20.09 -13.82 -24.00
CA SER A 123 20.63 -15.18 -23.80
C SER A 123 21.36 -15.28 -22.46
N LEU A 124 22.18 -14.30 -22.09
CA LEU A 124 22.87 -14.30 -20.80
C LEU A 124 21.89 -14.28 -19.63
N LEU A 125 20.78 -13.56 -19.76
CA LEU A 125 19.76 -13.50 -18.73
C LEU A 125 18.98 -14.81 -18.61
N LEU A 126 18.76 -15.53 -19.71
CA LEU A 126 18.20 -16.88 -19.69
C LEU A 126 19.14 -17.85 -18.97
N ASP A 127 20.43 -17.82 -19.31
CA ASP A 127 21.45 -18.64 -18.65
C ASP A 127 21.48 -18.37 -17.12
N ALA A 128 21.27 -17.12 -16.72
CA ALA A 128 21.19 -16.74 -15.31
C ALA A 128 19.88 -17.18 -14.63
N PHE A 129 18.75 -17.16 -15.35
CA PHE A 129 17.48 -17.70 -14.84
C PHE A 129 17.55 -19.20 -14.56
N ASP A 130 18.41 -19.96 -15.25
CA ASP A 130 18.59 -21.40 -15.00
C ASP A 130 19.33 -21.69 -13.69
N ILE A 131 19.85 -20.66 -13.00
CA ILE A 131 20.33 -20.77 -11.63
C ILE A 131 19.11 -20.81 -10.71
N GLU A 132 18.80 -21.98 -10.16
CA GLU A 132 17.70 -22.22 -9.22
C GLU A 132 17.96 -21.57 -7.85
N ASN A 133 18.00 -20.24 -7.83
CA ASN A 133 18.17 -19.43 -6.64
C ASN A 133 17.27 -18.19 -6.72
N GLU A 134 16.30 -18.08 -5.80
CA GLU A 134 15.28 -17.02 -5.80
C GLU A 134 15.90 -15.61 -5.88
N GLU A 135 16.99 -15.38 -5.17
CA GLU A 135 17.64 -14.08 -5.08
C GLU A 135 18.36 -13.69 -6.39
N VAL A 136 18.91 -14.68 -7.11
CA VAL A 136 19.45 -14.49 -8.47
C VAL A 136 18.31 -14.31 -9.49
N GLU A 137 17.23 -15.08 -9.38
CA GLU A 137 16.04 -14.95 -10.23
C GLU A 137 15.41 -13.55 -10.09
N LEU A 138 15.32 -13.01 -8.87
CA LEU A 138 14.84 -11.65 -8.62
C LEU A 138 15.75 -10.58 -9.25
N ALA A 139 17.07 -10.77 -9.21
CA ALA A 139 18.01 -9.91 -9.93
C ALA A 139 17.79 -10.00 -11.45
N CYS A 140 17.52 -11.20 -11.97
CA CYS A 140 17.23 -11.40 -13.38
C CYS A 140 15.96 -10.65 -13.80
N VAL A 141 14.89 -10.74 -13.01
CA VAL A 141 13.63 -10.02 -13.27
C VAL A 141 13.85 -8.51 -13.31
N LYS A 142 14.63 -7.95 -12.38
CA LYS A 142 14.97 -6.51 -12.36
C LYS A 142 15.72 -6.08 -13.62
N ALA A 143 16.60 -6.93 -14.14
CA ALA A 143 17.40 -6.63 -15.34
C ALA A 143 16.57 -6.62 -16.64
N ILE A 144 15.35 -7.18 -16.66
CA ILE A 144 14.51 -7.26 -17.87
C ILE A 144 14.27 -5.89 -18.53
N SER A 145 14.14 -4.82 -17.75
CA SER A 145 13.92 -3.47 -18.29
C SER A 145 15.07 -2.96 -19.16
N ASN A 146 16.27 -3.52 -19.00
CA ASN A 146 17.49 -3.13 -19.73
C ASN A 146 17.73 -4.01 -20.97
N ILE A 147 16.89 -5.01 -21.21
CA ILE A 147 16.96 -5.90 -22.37
C ILE A 147 16.23 -5.27 -23.57
N PRO A 148 16.63 -5.52 -24.83
CA PRO A 148 15.88 -5.08 -26.00
C PRO A 148 14.39 -5.46 -25.94
N LYS A 149 13.51 -4.51 -26.28
CA LYS A 149 12.04 -4.62 -26.11
C LYS A 149 11.45 -5.92 -26.70
N LYS A 150 11.97 -6.37 -27.85
CA LYS A 150 11.52 -7.59 -28.55
C LYS A 150 11.73 -8.89 -27.75
N GLU A 151 12.74 -8.93 -26.88
CA GLU A 151 13.10 -10.13 -26.09
C GLU A 151 12.42 -10.16 -24.71
N ARG A 152 11.95 -9.01 -24.21
CA ARG A 152 11.41 -8.88 -22.85
C ARG A 152 10.24 -9.80 -22.59
N THR A 153 9.34 -9.98 -23.56
CA THR A 153 8.16 -10.86 -23.40
C THR A 153 8.57 -12.28 -23.05
N LYS A 154 9.61 -12.81 -23.71
CA LYS A 154 10.12 -14.16 -23.45
C LYS A 154 10.65 -14.27 -22.02
N LEU A 155 11.45 -13.31 -21.59
CA LEU A 155 12.04 -13.27 -20.25
C LEU A 155 10.99 -13.09 -19.13
N ILE A 156 9.99 -12.24 -19.35
CA ILE A 156 8.88 -12.06 -18.42
C ILE A 156 8.14 -13.40 -18.25
N ARG A 157 7.88 -14.13 -19.34
CA ARG A 157 7.24 -15.45 -19.26
C ARG A 157 8.07 -16.46 -18.47
N VAL A 158 9.40 -16.45 -18.63
CA VAL A 158 10.30 -17.30 -17.83
C VAL A 158 10.18 -16.97 -16.34
N GLY A 159 10.22 -15.70 -15.98
CA GLY A 159 10.02 -15.26 -14.58
C GLY A 159 8.64 -15.65 -14.02
N LEU A 160 7.59 -15.57 -14.84
CA LEU A 160 6.23 -15.99 -14.47
C LEU A 160 6.08 -17.51 -14.31
N SER A 161 6.93 -18.31 -14.96
CA SER A 161 6.94 -19.77 -14.81
C SER A 161 7.75 -20.27 -13.61
N LYS A 162 8.51 -19.40 -12.93
CA LYS A 162 9.29 -19.78 -11.74
C LYS A 162 8.40 -20.19 -10.58
N GLU A 163 8.86 -21.09 -9.72
CA GLU A 163 8.06 -21.59 -8.60
C GLU A 163 7.82 -20.51 -7.54
N SER A 164 8.84 -19.68 -7.28
CA SER A 164 8.77 -18.62 -6.28
C SER A 164 7.66 -17.61 -6.59
N PHE A 165 6.76 -17.42 -5.61
CA PHE A 165 5.75 -16.37 -5.68
C PHE A 165 6.35 -14.96 -5.72
N ARG A 166 7.48 -14.72 -5.02
CA ARG A 166 8.19 -13.43 -5.05
C ARG A 166 8.69 -13.12 -6.47
N VAL A 167 9.25 -14.11 -7.15
CA VAL A 167 9.73 -13.98 -8.53
C VAL A 167 8.57 -13.77 -9.50
N LYS A 168 7.46 -14.51 -9.35
CA LYS A 168 6.23 -14.29 -10.14
C LYS A 168 5.69 -12.86 -9.95
N LYS A 169 5.53 -12.41 -8.69
CA LYS A 169 5.06 -11.05 -8.33
C LYS A 169 5.93 -9.98 -9.00
N ALA A 170 7.26 -10.11 -8.90
CA ALA A 170 8.20 -9.20 -9.55
C ALA A 170 8.07 -9.24 -11.08
N SER A 171 7.86 -10.42 -11.67
CA SER A 171 7.72 -10.61 -13.12
C SER A 171 6.43 -10.00 -13.67
N VAL A 172 5.32 -10.04 -12.93
CA VAL A 172 4.08 -9.34 -13.30
C VAL A 172 4.32 -7.83 -13.41
N ALA A 173 5.10 -7.24 -12.50
CA ALA A 173 5.42 -5.82 -12.56
C ALA A 173 6.21 -5.43 -13.82
N MET A 174 6.94 -6.38 -14.42
CA MET A 174 7.71 -6.16 -15.66
C MET A 174 6.84 -6.15 -16.93
N ILE A 175 5.56 -6.53 -16.86
CA ILE A 175 4.62 -6.47 -18.01
C ILE A 175 4.55 -5.06 -18.60
N ARG A 176 4.71 -4.01 -17.78
CA ARG A 176 4.79 -2.61 -18.24
C ARG A 176 5.88 -2.36 -19.29
N TYR A 177 6.92 -3.19 -19.31
CA TYR A 177 8.05 -3.07 -20.23
C TYR A 177 7.93 -3.95 -21.47
N ALA A 178 6.93 -4.84 -21.53
CA ALA A 178 6.63 -5.65 -22.70
C ALA A 178 6.12 -4.78 -23.87
N PRO A 179 6.18 -5.27 -25.12
CA PRO A 179 5.49 -4.69 -26.26
C PRO A 179 4.01 -4.45 -25.95
N GLU A 180 3.49 -3.30 -26.36
CA GLU A 180 2.19 -2.77 -25.92
C GLU A 180 1.05 -3.68 -26.34
N GLU A 181 1.13 -4.18 -27.57
CA GLU A 181 0.22 -5.11 -28.21
C GLU A 181 0.14 -6.49 -27.51
N LEU A 182 1.10 -6.81 -26.62
CA LEU A 182 1.13 -8.07 -25.89
C LEU A 182 0.66 -7.96 -24.44
N ARG A 183 0.60 -6.75 -23.87
CA ARG A 183 0.33 -6.54 -22.43
C ARG A 183 -1.05 -7.05 -22.03
N ALA A 184 -2.08 -6.71 -22.80
CA ALA A 184 -3.46 -7.13 -22.51
C ALA A 184 -3.58 -8.66 -22.47
N LYS A 185 -2.97 -9.36 -23.44
CA LYS A 185 -2.96 -10.82 -23.50
C LYS A 185 -2.23 -11.45 -22.31
N MET A 186 -1.11 -10.86 -21.88
CA MET A 186 -0.37 -11.36 -20.71
C MET A 186 -1.18 -11.19 -19.42
N ILE A 187 -1.86 -10.05 -19.27
CA ILE A 187 -2.71 -9.79 -18.09
C ILE A 187 -3.91 -10.74 -18.08
N LEU A 188 -4.55 -10.95 -19.23
CA LEU A 188 -5.67 -11.89 -19.35
C LEU A 188 -5.31 -13.31 -18.90
N LEU A 189 -4.13 -13.80 -19.31
CA LEU A 189 -3.63 -15.12 -18.88
C LEU A 189 -3.48 -15.18 -17.36
N GLY A 190 -2.92 -14.14 -16.75
CA GLY A 190 -2.75 -14.05 -15.30
C GLY A 190 -4.04 -13.93 -14.51
N LEU A 191 -5.03 -13.19 -15.02
CA LEU A 191 -6.38 -13.13 -14.41
C LEU A 191 -7.10 -14.49 -14.50
N SER A 192 -6.73 -15.33 -15.46
CA SER A 192 -7.25 -16.69 -15.60
C SER A 192 -6.56 -17.71 -14.68
N ASP A 193 -5.52 -17.30 -13.94
CA ASP A 193 -4.80 -18.17 -13.01
C ASP A 193 -5.73 -18.66 -11.88
N ARG A 194 -5.44 -19.84 -11.34
CA ARG A 194 -6.19 -20.41 -10.20
C ARG A 194 -5.79 -19.75 -8.88
N ASN A 195 -4.57 -19.23 -8.79
CA ASN A 195 -4.07 -18.51 -7.63
C ASN A 195 -4.66 -17.10 -7.58
N ILE A 196 -5.55 -16.85 -6.60
CA ILE A 196 -6.23 -15.58 -6.40
C ILE A 196 -5.26 -14.44 -6.09
N GLU A 197 -4.22 -14.69 -5.27
CA GLU A 197 -3.22 -13.68 -4.95
C GLU A 197 -2.41 -13.25 -6.19
N LEU A 198 -2.07 -14.20 -7.04
CA LEU A 198 -1.41 -13.88 -8.31
C LEU A 198 -2.35 -13.08 -9.22
N ALA A 199 -3.62 -13.47 -9.34
CA ALA A 199 -4.62 -12.74 -10.11
C ALA A 199 -4.85 -11.31 -9.61
N LYS A 200 -4.81 -11.07 -8.28
CA LYS A 200 -4.83 -9.71 -7.69
C LYS A 200 -3.66 -8.87 -8.20
N ILE A 201 -2.45 -9.42 -8.23
CA ILE A 201 -1.25 -8.71 -8.74
C ILE A 201 -1.41 -8.38 -10.23
N TYR A 202 -1.98 -9.28 -11.02
CA TYR A 202 -2.30 -9.01 -12.44
C TYR A 202 -3.34 -7.91 -12.62
N ALA A 203 -4.37 -7.85 -11.78
CA ALA A 203 -5.34 -6.76 -11.80
C ALA A 203 -4.67 -5.39 -11.58
N LYS A 204 -3.71 -5.31 -10.63
CA LYS A 204 -2.97 -4.07 -10.31
C LYS A 204 -2.14 -3.52 -11.48
N VAL A 205 -1.87 -4.30 -12.54
CA VAL A 205 -1.10 -3.85 -13.73
C VAL A 205 -1.98 -3.58 -14.96
N ILE A 206 -3.31 -3.59 -14.83
CA ILE A 206 -4.25 -3.26 -15.93
C ILE A 206 -3.93 -1.89 -16.56
N TYR A 207 -3.51 -0.89 -15.76
CA TYR A 207 -3.11 0.43 -16.28
C TYR A 207 -2.02 0.40 -17.36
N CYS A 208 -1.24 -0.69 -17.45
CA CYS A 208 -0.17 -0.83 -18.44
C CYS A 208 -0.68 -1.00 -19.88
N VAL A 209 -1.98 -1.30 -20.05
CA VAL A 209 -2.64 -1.46 -21.36
C VAL A 209 -3.07 -0.09 -21.89
N GLN A 210 -2.74 0.27 -23.14
CA GLN A 210 -3.11 1.59 -23.67
C GLN A 210 -4.58 1.64 -24.09
N GLU A 211 -5.06 0.63 -24.80
CA GLU A 211 -6.42 0.55 -25.32
C GLU A 211 -7.47 0.51 -24.21
N GLU A 212 -8.33 1.54 -24.15
CA GLU A 212 -9.34 1.69 -23.10
C GLU A 212 -10.40 0.59 -23.15
N LYS A 213 -10.71 0.06 -24.35
CA LYS A 213 -11.61 -1.08 -24.51
C LYS A 213 -11.04 -2.33 -23.82
N ASP A 214 -9.75 -2.58 -23.98
CA ASP A 214 -9.09 -3.74 -23.40
C ASP A 214 -8.94 -3.59 -21.89
N LYS A 215 -8.60 -2.39 -21.39
CA LYS A 215 -8.62 -2.09 -19.95
C LYS A 215 -9.98 -2.41 -19.33
N ARG A 216 -11.07 -1.92 -19.94
CA ARG A 216 -12.44 -2.18 -19.45
C ARG A 216 -12.74 -3.68 -19.44
N ASN A 217 -12.43 -4.39 -20.52
CA ASN A 217 -12.66 -5.83 -20.60
C ASN A 217 -11.87 -6.60 -19.52
N LEU A 218 -10.59 -6.28 -19.33
CA LEU A 218 -9.74 -6.89 -18.30
C LEU A 218 -10.27 -6.58 -16.90
N PHE A 219 -10.75 -5.36 -16.66
CA PHE A 219 -11.33 -4.97 -15.40
C PHE A 219 -12.64 -5.71 -15.10
N GLU A 220 -13.52 -5.91 -16.09
CA GLU A 220 -14.71 -6.75 -15.93
C GLU A 220 -14.35 -8.20 -15.57
N ILE A 221 -13.33 -8.76 -16.23
CA ILE A 221 -12.84 -10.11 -15.94
C ILE A 221 -12.29 -10.17 -14.51
N ALA A 222 -11.50 -9.17 -14.10
CA ALA A 222 -10.99 -9.08 -12.74
C ALA A 222 -12.13 -9.01 -11.70
N LYS A 223 -13.18 -8.21 -11.94
CA LYS A 223 -14.37 -8.14 -11.07
C LYS A 223 -15.06 -9.50 -10.94
N GLN A 224 -15.28 -10.20 -12.04
CA GLN A 224 -15.93 -11.52 -12.03
C GLN A 224 -15.09 -12.56 -11.30
N LYS A 225 -13.76 -12.53 -11.50
CA LYS A 225 -12.83 -13.51 -10.94
C LYS A 225 -12.56 -13.29 -9.45
N LEU A 226 -12.29 -12.04 -9.06
CA LEU A 226 -11.77 -11.71 -7.73
C LEU A 226 -12.88 -11.30 -6.76
N GLY A 227 -14.01 -10.79 -7.25
CA GLY A 227 -15.13 -10.37 -6.41
C GLY A 227 -14.66 -9.37 -5.34
N ASN A 228 -14.75 -9.73 -4.07
CA ASN A 228 -14.30 -8.89 -2.96
C ASN A 228 -12.77 -8.72 -2.90
N ALA A 229 -12.01 -9.72 -3.35
CA ALA A 229 -10.55 -9.74 -3.25
C ALA A 229 -9.87 -8.65 -4.11
N LEU A 230 -10.60 -8.11 -5.10
CA LEU A 230 -10.12 -7.01 -5.94
C LEU A 230 -9.98 -5.68 -5.18
N VAL A 231 -10.74 -5.49 -4.11
CA VAL A 231 -10.75 -4.26 -3.32
C VAL A 231 -10.17 -4.46 -1.92
N GLU A 232 -9.57 -5.62 -1.64
CA GLU A 232 -8.89 -5.84 -0.36
C GLU A 232 -7.73 -4.84 -0.18
N PRO A 233 -7.51 -4.36 1.05
CA PRO A 233 -6.41 -3.46 1.34
C PRO A 233 -5.06 -4.19 1.15
N PRO A 234 -4.06 -3.55 0.54
CA PRO A 234 -2.72 -4.16 0.39
C PRO A 234 -1.92 -4.19 1.70
N LEU A 235 -2.50 -3.73 2.80
CA LEU A 235 -1.82 -3.45 4.06
C LEU A 235 -1.16 -4.69 4.68
N TYR A 236 -1.72 -5.87 4.42
CA TYR A 236 -1.24 -7.15 4.91
C TYR A 236 -0.51 -7.99 3.85
N ASP A 237 -0.37 -7.53 2.60
CA ASP A 237 0.20 -8.30 1.47
C ASP A 237 1.62 -8.83 1.74
N ASP A 238 2.42 -8.09 2.53
CA ASP A 238 3.81 -8.45 2.88
C ASP A 238 3.98 -8.68 4.41
N ALA A 239 2.86 -8.79 5.13
CA ALA A 239 2.86 -9.02 6.57
C ALA A 239 2.58 -10.50 6.88
N ASP A 240 3.56 -11.21 7.43
CA ASP A 240 3.37 -12.55 8.01
C ASP A 240 2.49 -12.48 9.29
N ILE A 241 1.18 -12.27 9.08
CA ILE A 241 0.16 -12.13 10.12
C ILE A 241 -1.00 -13.06 9.79
N SER A 242 -1.18 -14.06 10.65
CA SER A 242 -2.25 -15.05 10.53
C SER A 242 -3.60 -14.54 11.02
N ASP A 243 -4.68 -15.12 10.47
CA ASP A 243 -6.05 -14.93 10.94
C ASP A 243 -6.37 -15.78 12.18
N GLU A 244 -5.50 -16.72 12.54
CA GLU A 244 -5.74 -17.71 13.59
C GLU A 244 -5.28 -17.24 14.98
N ARG A 245 -4.29 -16.34 15.03
CA ARG A 245 -3.68 -15.91 16.29
C ARG A 245 -3.60 -14.39 16.38
N PHE A 246 -3.94 -13.88 17.55
CA PHE A 246 -3.70 -12.49 17.87
C PHE A 246 -2.18 -12.21 17.83
N LEU A 247 -1.78 -11.39 16.87
CA LEU A 247 -0.41 -10.96 16.66
C LEU A 247 -0.38 -9.45 16.46
N ARG A 248 0.73 -8.83 16.85
CA ARG A 248 1.02 -7.42 16.60
C ARG A 248 2.31 -7.34 15.81
N LYS A 249 2.30 -6.58 14.71
CA LYS A 249 3.50 -6.33 13.92
C LYS A 249 3.64 -4.84 13.65
N ASP A 250 4.79 -4.30 14.02
CA ASP A 250 5.16 -2.93 13.70
C ASP A 250 5.38 -2.79 12.20
N PHE A 251 4.61 -1.89 11.59
CA PHE A 251 4.76 -1.43 10.23
C PHE A 251 5.46 -0.07 10.29
N VAL A 252 6.74 -0.07 9.91
CA VAL A 252 7.59 1.12 10.01
C VAL A 252 7.27 2.08 8.86
N LYS A 253 6.68 3.24 9.20
CA LYS A 253 6.57 4.40 8.32
C LYS A 253 7.52 5.51 8.79
N THR A 254 7.86 6.43 7.89
CA THR A 254 8.62 7.63 8.26
C THR A 254 7.75 8.61 9.04
N GLY A 255 7.93 8.69 10.36
CA GLY A 255 7.29 9.67 11.24
C GLY A 255 6.11 9.15 12.08
N SER A 256 5.63 7.94 11.81
CA SER A 256 4.65 7.24 12.65
C SER A 256 4.92 5.74 12.69
N ARG A 257 4.42 5.11 13.76
CA ARG A 257 4.37 3.64 13.84
C ARG A 257 2.91 3.23 13.62
N VAL A 258 2.71 2.24 12.77
CA VAL A 258 1.42 1.55 12.65
C VAL A 258 1.61 0.14 13.17
N THR A 259 0.72 -0.33 14.03
CA THR A 259 0.71 -1.74 14.45
C THR A 259 -0.44 -2.45 13.74
N LEU A 260 -0.09 -3.46 12.95
CA LEU A 260 -1.05 -4.37 12.34
C LEU A 260 -1.49 -5.42 13.36
N ILE A 261 -2.78 -5.74 13.36
CA ILE A 261 -3.39 -6.71 14.25
C ILE A 261 -3.76 -7.98 13.46
N GLY A 262 -3.40 -9.15 13.99
CA GLY A 262 -3.80 -10.47 13.50
C GLY A 262 -5.04 -11.04 14.20
N GLY A 263 -5.38 -12.29 13.90
CA GLY A 263 -6.54 -12.96 14.50
C GLY A 263 -7.87 -12.45 13.93
N GLU A 264 -8.93 -12.48 14.73
CA GLU A 264 -10.28 -12.04 14.31
C GLU A 264 -10.39 -10.55 13.97
N LEU A 265 -9.37 -9.75 14.32
CA LEU A 265 -9.29 -8.31 14.05
C LEU A 265 -8.47 -7.98 12.80
N LYS A 266 -7.86 -8.97 12.15
CA LYS A 266 -7.17 -8.78 10.88
C LYS A 266 -8.14 -8.23 9.83
N ASP A 267 -7.65 -7.28 9.04
CA ASP A 267 -8.40 -6.54 8.03
C ASP A 267 -9.60 -5.73 8.58
N LYS A 268 -9.69 -5.56 9.91
CA LYS A 268 -10.75 -4.79 10.57
C LYS A 268 -10.19 -3.59 11.32
N VAL A 269 -9.12 -3.78 12.10
CA VAL A 269 -8.58 -2.73 12.97
C VAL A 269 -7.05 -2.70 12.91
N ILE A 270 -6.49 -1.49 12.89
CA ILE A 270 -5.07 -1.21 13.08
C ILE A 270 -4.86 -0.20 14.20
N PHE A 271 -3.66 -0.15 14.77
CA PHE A 271 -3.28 0.91 15.69
C PHE A 271 -2.35 1.90 15.01
N ARG A 272 -2.63 3.19 15.21
CA ARG A 272 -1.72 4.28 14.87
C ARG A 272 -1.12 4.84 16.14
N HIS A 273 0.20 4.96 16.16
CA HIS A 273 0.95 5.58 17.24
C HIS A 273 1.37 6.98 16.76
N ILE A 274 0.69 8.01 17.25
CA ILE A 274 0.85 9.40 16.78
C ILE A 274 1.00 10.38 17.94
N THR A 275 1.48 11.59 17.66
CA THR A 275 1.60 12.62 18.69
C THR A 275 0.22 13.14 19.14
N PRO A 276 0.10 13.67 20.36
CA PRO A 276 -1.14 14.30 20.83
C PRO A 276 -1.66 15.42 19.91
N GLU A 277 -0.77 16.20 19.30
CA GLU A 277 -1.10 17.28 18.36
C GLU A 277 -1.76 16.75 17.09
N ALA A 278 -1.15 15.71 16.51
CA ALA A 278 -1.69 15.03 15.34
C ALA A 278 -3.04 14.38 15.65
N PHE A 279 -3.15 13.72 16.81
CA PHE A 279 -4.40 13.13 17.27
C PHE A 279 -5.50 14.17 17.46
N ARG A 280 -5.22 15.31 18.11
CA ARG A 280 -6.19 16.40 18.29
C ARG A 280 -6.71 16.92 16.94
N SER A 281 -5.81 17.09 15.97
CA SER A 281 -6.17 17.54 14.62
C SER A 281 -7.07 16.52 13.91
N TRP A 282 -6.77 15.22 14.05
CA TRP A 282 -7.62 14.15 13.53
C TRP A 282 -8.98 14.13 14.22
N GLN A 283 -9.01 14.20 15.55
CA GLN A 283 -10.24 14.23 16.34
C GLN A 283 -11.11 15.45 16.00
N GLU A 284 -10.54 16.64 15.85
CA GLU A 284 -11.28 17.84 15.43
C GLU A 284 -11.93 17.64 14.06
N ALA A 285 -11.19 17.09 13.10
CA ALA A 285 -11.71 16.77 11.78
C ALA A 285 -12.82 15.71 11.84
N TYR A 286 -12.65 14.67 12.67
CA TYR A 286 -13.58 13.56 12.78
C TYR A 286 -14.88 13.95 13.46
N ASP A 287 -14.80 14.66 14.59
CA ASP A 287 -15.96 15.01 15.43
C ASP A 287 -16.87 16.08 14.82
N ASN A 288 -16.31 16.92 13.95
CA ASN A 288 -17.02 18.04 13.35
C ASN A 288 -17.91 17.58 12.17
N HIS A 289 -18.87 16.70 12.45
CA HIS A 289 -19.81 16.19 11.45
C HIS A 289 -20.60 17.31 10.73
N ASP A 290 -20.80 18.46 11.36
CA ASP A 290 -21.50 19.60 10.78
C ASP A 290 -20.76 20.24 9.61
N ILE A 291 -19.42 20.36 9.64
CA ILE A 291 -18.67 20.88 8.48
C ILE A 291 -18.82 19.96 7.27
N TRP A 292 -18.84 18.64 7.50
CA TRP A 292 -18.98 17.63 6.44
C TRP A 292 -20.39 17.62 5.86
N LYS A 293 -21.40 17.70 6.74
CA LYS A 293 -22.81 17.79 6.34
C LYS A 293 -23.11 19.07 5.56
N ARG A 294 -22.59 20.23 6.00
CA ARG A 294 -22.70 21.50 5.26
C ARG A 294 -21.98 21.44 3.92
N ALA A 295 -20.86 20.74 3.85
CA ALA A 295 -20.20 20.47 2.59
C ALA A 295 -21.03 19.53 1.70
N GLY A 296 -22.00 18.78 2.23
CA GLY A 296 -22.88 17.89 1.47
C GLY A 296 -22.42 16.43 1.45
N PHE A 297 -21.61 16.02 2.43
CA PHE A 297 -21.38 14.60 2.72
C PHE A 297 -22.47 14.07 3.67
N ASP A 298 -22.93 12.84 3.43
CA ASP A 298 -23.81 12.08 4.32
C ASP A 298 -23.04 11.18 5.30
N TYR A 299 -21.72 11.38 5.40
CA TYR A 299 -20.78 10.67 6.25
C TYR A 299 -19.59 11.58 6.61
N VAL A 300 -18.77 11.15 7.56
CA VAL A 300 -17.48 11.81 7.86
C VAL A 300 -16.40 11.20 6.96
N PRO A 301 -15.83 11.93 5.98
CA PRO A 301 -14.89 11.40 4.98
C PRO A 301 -13.44 11.38 5.46
N ILE A 302 -13.25 11.14 6.75
CA ILE A 302 -11.97 11.06 7.44
C ILE A 302 -11.85 9.67 8.05
N GLU A 303 -10.63 9.16 8.15
CA GLU A 303 -10.34 7.88 8.76
C GLU A 303 -11.09 7.69 10.10
N PRO A 304 -11.83 6.58 10.26
CA PRO A 304 -12.68 6.37 11.42
C PRO A 304 -11.86 6.05 12.68
N ILE A 305 -12.17 6.76 13.76
CA ILE A 305 -11.62 6.48 15.10
C ILE A 305 -12.55 5.51 15.82
N VAL A 306 -12.05 4.33 16.18
CA VAL A 306 -12.79 3.29 16.90
C VAL A 306 -12.65 3.45 18.42
N SER A 307 -11.42 3.67 18.87
CA SER A 307 -11.05 3.91 20.26
C SER A 307 -9.66 4.51 20.31
N PHE A 308 -9.27 5.12 21.42
CA PHE A 308 -7.91 5.59 21.59
C PHE A 308 -7.50 5.63 23.06
N HIS A 309 -6.20 5.64 23.31
CA HIS A 309 -5.67 5.87 24.65
C HIS A 309 -4.29 6.53 24.57
N GLN A 310 -3.97 7.35 25.57
CA GLN A 310 -2.64 7.92 25.71
C GLN A 310 -1.69 6.87 26.30
N THR A 311 -0.50 6.77 25.73
CA THR A 311 0.54 5.85 26.17
C THR A 311 1.47 6.50 27.21
N LYS A 312 2.28 5.68 27.89
CA LYS A 312 3.21 6.16 28.93
C LYS A 312 4.34 7.04 28.40
N ASP A 313 4.71 6.85 27.13
CA ASP A 313 5.70 7.63 26.40
C ASP A 313 5.13 8.93 25.79
N GLY A 314 3.85 9.24 26.08
CA GLY A 314 3.23 10.50 25.68
C GLY A 314 2.59 10.50 24.29
N LEU A 315 2.65 9.39 23.56
CA LEU A 315 1.93 9.21 22.29
C LEU A 315 0.44 8.89 22.53
N VAL A 316 -0.32 8.85 21.44
CA VAL A 316 -1.70 8.39 21.41
C VAL A 316 -1.82 7.18 20.49
N ASP A 317 -2.28 6.07 21.07
CA ASP A 317 -2.61 4.85 20.36
C ASP A 317 -4.06 4.94 19.90
N VAL A 318 -4.26 5.09 18.60
CA VAL A 318 -5.59 5.20 17.98
C VAL A 318 -5.91 3.90 17.25
N ALA A 319 -6.96 3.21 17.70
CA ALA A 319 -7.54 2.10 16.97
C ALA A 319 -8.40 2.66 15.82
N SER A 320 -8.06 2.27 14.60
CA SER A 320 -8.69 2.75 13.36
C SER A 320 -9.23 1.59 12.54
N GLY A 321 -10.35 1.83 11.86
CA GLY A 321 -10.96 0.85 10.95
C GLY A 321 -10.17 0.68 9.65
N VAL A 322 -9.95 -0.56 9.23
CA VAL A 322 -9.28 -0.87 7.95
C VAL A 322 -10.26 -0.71 6.78
N LEU A 323 -9.92 0.21 5.87
CA LEU A 323 -10.70 0.48 4.67
C LEU A 323 -10.37 -0.53 3.54
N ASP A 324 -11.03 -0.39 2.39
CA ASP A 324 -10.77 -1.26 1.22
C ASP A 324 -9.48 -0.78 0.52
N ILE A 325 -9.48 -0.70 -0.81
CA ILE A 325 -8.33 -0.30 -1.62
C ILE A 325 -8.04 1.22 -1.57
N SER A 326 -6.78 1.61 -1.80
CA SER A 326 -6.44 3.03 -2.02
C SER A 326 -7.05 3.55 -3.33
N PHE A 327 -7.35 4.84 -3.37
CA PHE A 327 -7.86 5.50 -4.55
C PHE A 327 -6.83 5.50 -5.69
N GLY A 328 -5.55 5.65 -5.35
CA GLY A 328 -4.45 5.53 -6.32
C GLY A 328 -4.40 4.15 -6.99
N ASP A 329 -4.54 3.06 -6.22
CA ASP A 329 -4.58 1.71 -6.78
C ASP A 329 -5.87 1.43 -7.56
N TRP A 330 -7.01 1.97 -7.12
CA TRP A 330 -8.25 1.90 -7.89
C TRP A 330 -8.11 2.53 -9.29
N LYS A 331 -7.51 3.73 -9.37
CA LYS A 331 -7.24 4.42 -10.64
C LYS A 331 -6.30 3.65 -11.58
N LYS A 332 -5.46 2.75 -11.05
CA LYS A 332 -4.63 1.85 -11.85
C LYS A 332 -5.42 0.71 -12.49
N MET A 333 -6.61 0.40 -12.00
CA MET A 333 -7.40 -0.75 -12.48
C MET A 333 -8.64 -0.31 -13.26
N SER A 334 -9.26 0.79 -12.85
CA SER A 334 -10.52 1.26 -13.41
C SER A 334 -10.61 2.79 -13.47
N ARG A 335 -11.45 3.28 -14.37
CA ARG A 335 -11.89 4.68 -14.44
C ARG A 335 -13.27 4.88 -13.80
N ASP A 336 -13.90 3.81 -13.34
CA ASP A 336 -15.22 3.85 -12.73
C ASP A 336 -15.18 4.82 -11.54
N PHE A 337 -16.10 5.79 -11.56
CA PHE A 337 -16.26 6.84 -10.57
C PHE A 337 -15.06 7.79 -10.37
N SER A 338 -13.95 7.67 -11.12
CA SER A 338 -12.72 8.43 -10.83
C SER A 338 -12.93 9.94 -10.83
N ILE A 339 -13.74 10.46 -11.77
CA ILE A 339 -14.04 11.91 -11.86
C ILE A 339 -14.79 12.40 -10.62
N GLU A 340 -15.77 11.63 -10.14
CA GLU A 340 -16.57 11.98 -8.97
C GLU A 340 -15.75 11.88 -7.69
N LEU A 341 -14.95 10.82 -7.55
CA LEU A 341 -14.06 10.60 -6.42
C LEU A 341 -12.95 11.66 -6.36
N ASP A 342 -12.40 12.09 -7.49
CA ASP A 342 -11.43 13.20 -7.53
C ASP A 342 -12.05 14.53 -7.07
N LYS A 343 -13.30 14.81 -7.45
CA LYS A 343 -14.04 15.98 -6.95
C LYS A 343 -14.26 15.91 -5.44
N GLU A 344 -14.65 14.75 -4.92
CA GLU A 344 -14.83 14.53 -3.49
C GLU A 344 -13.50 14.64 -2.72
N ARG A 345 -12.42 14.10 -3.26
CA ARG A 345 -11.06 14.27 -2.73
C ARG A 345 -10.68 15.74 -2.58
N SER A 346 -10.80 16.53 -3.66
CA SER A 346 -10.49 17.97 -3.62
C SER A 346 -11.38 18.71 -2.63
N LYS A 347 -12.64 18.31 -2.51
CA LYS A 347 -13.61 18.87 -1.56
C LYS A 347 -13.24 18.57 -0.11
N ILE A 348 -12.78 17.35 0.20
CA ILE A 348 -12.31 16.97 1.54
C ILE A 348 -11.15 17.86 1.97
N ILE A 349 -10.15 18.02 1.10
CA ILE A 349 -8.96 18.86 1.36
C ILE A 349 -9.37 20.32 1.60
N ARG A 350 -10.32 20.84 0.81
CA ARG A 350 -10.82 22.20 0.99
C ARG A 350 -11.52 22.40 2.32
N VAL A 351 -12.41 21.47 2.72
CA VAL A 351 -13.15 21.56 3.99
C VAL A 351 -12.19 21.51 5.19
N LEU A 352 -11.15 20.67 5.16
CA LEU A 352 -10.12 20.67 6.20
C LEU A 352 -9.41 22.03 6.29
N ARG A 353 -9.01 22.59 5.16
CA ARG A 353 -8.35 23.91 5.12
C ARG A 353 -9.24 25.01 5.69
N GLU A 354 -10.53 25.01 5.34
CA GLU A 354 -11.52 25.96 5.87
C GLU A 354 -11.73 25.78 7.38
N ALA A 355 -11.58 24.57 7.91
CA ALA A 355 -11.59 24.28 9.34
C ALA A 355 -10.28 24.65 10.07
N GLY A 356 -9.24 25.04 9.33
CA GLY A 356 -7.90 25.35 9.88
C GLY A 356 -6.98 24.12 10.01
N ILE A 357 -7.39 22.96 9.49
CA ILE A 357 -6.66 21.70 9.63
C ILE A 357 -5.83 21.43 8.38
N THR A 358 -4.53 21.18 8.56
CA THR A 358 -3.60 20.80 7.48
C THR A 358 -3.14 19.36 7.67
N HIS A 359 -3.38 18.47 6.70
CA HIS A 359 -3.02 17.05 6.78
C HIS A 359 -1.50 16.76 6.66
N GLY A 360 -0.75 17.66 6.03
CA GLY A 360 0.69 17.52 5.80
C GLY A 360 1.12 16.63 4.61
N HIS A 361 0.26 15.71 4.12
CA HIS A 361 0.63 14.77 3.03
C HIS A 361 -0.59 14.10 2.35
N ALA A 362 -1.55 14.90 1.88
CA ALA A 362 -2.77 14.42 1.24
C ALA A 362 -2.58 14.07 -0.25
N HIS A 363 -1.83 13.01 -0.56
CA HIS A 363 -1.70 12.44 -1.92
C HIS A 363 -2.72 11.33 -2.19
N GLU A 364 -2.86 10.87 -3.45
CA GLU A 364 -3.88 9.90 -3.88
C GLU A 364 -3.86 8.58 -3.09
N ASP A 365 -2.68 8.09 -2.73
CA ASP A 365 -2.53 6.85 -1.97
C ASP A 365 -2.94 6.97 -0.48
N ASN A 366 -3.12 8.20 0.02
CA ASN A 366 -3.68 8.48 1.36
C ASN A 366 -5.19 8.72 1.33
N PHE A 367 -5.83 8.51 0.18
CA PHE A 367 -7.27 8.35 0.11
C PHE A 367 -7.59 6.88 -0.08
N CYS A 368 -8.41 6.32 0.79
CA CYS A 368 -8.92 4.96 0.65
C CYS A 368 -10.40 4.97 0.29
N LEU A 369 -10.80 3.95 -0.44
CA LEU A 369 -12.19 3.72 -0.82
C LEU A 369 -12.85 2.78 0.18
N ARG A 370 -14.17 2.89 0.29
CA ARG A 370 -15.03 1.89 0.93
C ARG A 370 -16.19 1.57 0.02
N PHE A 371 -16.22 0.35 -0.45
CA PHE A 371 -17.28 -0.14 -1.32
C PHE A 371 -18.50 -0.58 -0.50
N PHE A 372 -19.67 -0.25 -1.04
CA PHE A 372 -20.92 -0.83 -0.56
C PHE A 372 -20.91 -2.33 -0.83
N ARG A 373 -21.49 -3.11 0.08
CA ARG A 373 -21.73 -4.54 -0.12
C ARG A 373 -23.23 -4.81 -0.18
N LYS A 374 -23.60 -5.82 -0.96
CA LYS A 374 -24.96 -6.39 -1.03
C LYS A 374 -25.22 -7.22 0.24
N ALA A 375 -26.46 -7.67 0.44
CA ALA A 375 -26.86 -8.44 1.61
C ALA A 375 -26.06 -9.75 1.81
N ASN A 376 -25.52 -10.31 0.72
CA ASN A 376 -24.68 -11.51 0.73
C ASN A 376 -23.18 -11.19 0.98
N GLY A 377 -22.83 -9.97 1.34
CA GLY A 377 -21.45 -9.55 1.61
C GLY A 377 -20.60 -9.27 0.36
N VAL A 378 -21.15 -9.43 -0.84
CA VAL A 378 -20.43 -9.16 -2.10
C VAL A 378 -20.40 -7.66 -2.41
N VAL A 379 -19.25 -7.16 -2.85
CA VAL A 379 -19.07 -5.77 -3.28
C VAL A 379 -20.07 -5.39 -4.40
N ASP A 380 -20.69 -4.23 -4.23
CA ASP A 380 -21.60 -3.64 -5.19
C ASP A 380 -20.87 -2.61 -6.08
N TYR A 381 -20.22 -3.11 -7.13
CA TYR A 381 -19.48 -2.28 -8.10
C TYR A 381 -20.34 -1.29 -8.89
N GLN A 382 -21.66 -1.39 -8.81
CA GLN A 382 -22.57 -0.43 -9.47
C GLN A 382 -22.78 0.84 -8.65
N LYS A 383 -22.42 0.82 -7.36
CA LYS A 383 -22.51 1.97 -6.47
C LYS A 383 -21.15 2.61 -6.31
N LYS A 384 -21.11 3.92 -6.44
CA LYS A 384 -19.92 4.72 -6.14
C LYS A 384 -19.45 4.43 -4.70
N PRO A 385 -18.20 4.04 -4.48
CA PRO A 385 -17.68 3.85 -3.13
C PRO A 385 -17.59 5.19 -2.38
N ARG A 386 -17.56 5.15 -1.05
CA ARG A 386 -17.20 6.32 -0.23
C ARG A 386 -15.68 6.48 -0.25
N ILE A 387 -15.20 7.72 -0.25
CA ILE A 387 -13.78 8.05 -0.17
C ILE A 387 -13.45 8.66 1.19
N TYR A 388 -12.32 8.25 1.77
CA TYR A 388 -11.85 8.66 3.09
C TYR A 388 -10.39 9.08 3.00
N LEU A 389 -10.04 10.21 3.63
CA LEU A 389 -8.65 10.60 3.85
C LEU A 389 -8.11 9.87 5.09
N ILE A 390 -6.93 9.26 4.97
CA ILE A 390 -6.25 8.51 6.03
C ILE A 390 -4.86 9.08 6.31
N ASP A 391 -4.23 8.59 7.38
CA ASP A 391 -2.83 8.90 7.73
C ASP A 391 -2.65 10.31 8.34
N PHE A 392 -3.36 10.58 9.44
CA PHE A 392 -3.32 11.90 10.11
C PHE A 392 -2.07 12.13 10.99
N ASP A 393 -1.00 11.36 10.82
CA ASP A 393 0.19 11.41 11.69
C ASP A 393 0.99 12.73 11.59
N ARG A 394 0.80 13.51 10.53
CA ARG A 394 1.36 14.86 10.32
C ARG A 394 0.29 15.94 10.27
N ALA A 395 -0.90 15.65 10.79
CA ALA A 395 -1.96 16.63 10.82
C ALA A 395 -1.67 17.73 11.85
N ILE A 396 -1.91 18.98 11.46
CA ILE A 396 -1.71 20.15 12.30
C ILE A 396 -2.98 21.00 12.26
N SER A 397 -3.49 21.35 13.44
CA SER A 397 -4.49 22.37 13.67
C SER A 397 -3.86 23.44 14.58
N PRO A 398 -3.94 24.74 14.24
CA PRO A 398 -3.35 25.81 15.04
C PRO A 398 -4.10 26.10 16.35
N LYS A 399 -5.12 25.31 16.69
CA LYS A 399 -5.98 25.51 17.87
C LYS A 399 -5.61 24.61 19.04
#